data_AF-A0A1Z1M698-F1
#
_entry.id   AF-A0A1Z1M698-F1
#
_cell.length_a   1.000
_cell.length_b   1.000
_cell.length_c   1.000
_cell.angle_alpha   90.00
_cell.angle_beta   90.00
_cell.angle_gamma   90.00
#
_symmetry.space_group_name_H-M   'P 1'
#
loop_
_entity.id
_entity.type
_entity.pdbx_description
1 polymer ?
#
loop_
_entity_poly.entity_id
_entity_poly.type
_entity_poly.pdbx_seq_one_letter_code
_entity_poly.pdbx_strand_id
1 'polypeptide(L)'
;MKLYCLSSNIKVLKCYDSNLMIHFSFLKSVLLFNCCESCQYLIINNNHKINNISIIILTDMHISNLSGLVGLLSSLNLLGRIKSLHIYGPKDLANYLELNKKYSHTNFCYVIYIHILTPGLVISNHNYKIYSLGYNYEHNFLIIEKEKTGAFLASKALSNGLVPNSLYSRLKKGLIFLLPDGCLLSGNSFTCYNLHGSQVSFVSDRYYRRKNLETLSGSEAIFF
;
A
#
# COMPACT_ATOMS: atom_id res chain seq x y z
N MET A 1 1.80 -0.15 -21.52
CA MET A 1 1.69 0.10 -20.06
C MET A 1 0.28 0.62 -19.78
N LYS A 2 -0.47 0.01 -18.86
CA LYS A 2 -1.87 0.40 -18.58
C LYS A 2 -1.99 0.98 -17.17
N LEU A 3 -2.48 2.21 -17.09
CA LEU A 3 -2.87 2.89 -15.86
C LEU A 3 -4.30 2.45 -15.51
N TYR A 4 -4.46 1.78 -14.38
CA TYR A 4 -5.76 1.41 -13.82
C TYR A 4 -6.06 2.34 -12.65
N CYS A 5 -7.09 3.16 -12.79
CA CYS A 5 -7.64 3.93 -11.67
C CYS A 5 -8.75 3.07 -11.06
N LEU A 6 -8.53 2.49 -9.88
CA LEU A 6 -9.50 1.61 -9.23
C LEU A 6 -10.49 2.38 -8.36
N SER A 7 -10.00 3.42 -7.69
CA SER A 7 -10.80 4.38 -6.95
C SER A 7 -10.17 5.77 -7.07
N SER A 8 -10.83 6.82 -6.59
CA SER A 8 -10.24 8.17 -6.50
C SER A 8 -8.91 8.16 -5.71
N ASN A 9 -8.69 7.13 -4.90
CA ASN A 9 -7.61 7.02 -3.94
C ASN A 9 -6.48 6.07 -4.36
N ILE A 10 -6.73 5.14 -5.27
CA ILE A 10 -5.76 4.10 -5.67
C ILE A 10 -5.53 4.17 -7.18
N LYS A 11 -4.30 4.54 -7.56
CA LYS A 11 -3.82 4.48 -8.94
C LYS A 11 -2.85 3.30 -9.06
N VAL A 12 -3.18 2.33 -9.89
CA VAL A 12 -2.31 1.20 -10.19
C VAL A 12 -1.72 1.37 -11.58
N LEU A 13 -0.42 1.16 -11.69
CA LEU A 13 0.33 1.16 -12.92
C LEU A 13 0.82 -0.26 -13.16
N LYS A 14 0.27 -0.92 -14.17
CA LYS A 14 0.82 -2.20 -14.63
C LYS A 14 1.99 -1.91 -15.56
N CYS A 15 3.20 -2.19 -15.08
CA CYS A 15 4.46 -1.97 -15.80
C CYS A 15 4.74 -3.13 -16.76
N TYR A 16 4.57 -4.38 -16.30
CA TYR A 16 4.78 -5.62 -17.05
C TYR A 16 3.87 -6.74 -16.52
N ASP A 17 3.87 -7.93 -17.11
CA ASP A 17 2.97 -9.03 -16.72
C ASP A 17 3.03 -9.38 -15.23
N SER A 18 4.21 -9.38 -14.61
CA SER A 18 4.39 -9.66 -13.17
C SER A 18 4.76 -8.44 -12.31
N ASN A 19 4.95 -7.26 -12.91
CA ASN A 19 5.30 -6.03 -12.21
C ASN A 19 4.12 -5.09 -12.07
N LEU A 20 3.85 -4.69 -10.84
CA LEU A 20 2.85 -3.68 -10.52
C LEU A 20 3.44 -2.58 -9.68
N MET A 21 3.24 -1.35 -10.13
CA MET A 21 3.49 -0.18 -9.31
C MET A 21 2.15 0.33 -8.78
N ILE A 22 2.01 0.42 -7.47
CA ILE A 22 0.79 0.92 -6.83
C ILE A 22 1.11 2.27 -6.20
N HIS A 23 0.38 3.29 -6.68
CA HIS A 23 0.42 4.64 -6.17
C HIS A 23 -0.89 4.94 -5.42
N PHE A 24 -0.82 4.98 -4.09
CA PHE A 24 -1.92 5.50 -3.28
C PHE A 24 -1.90 7.03 -3.34
N SER A 25 -2.98 7.68 -3.78
CA SER A 25 -3.03 9.14 -3.91
C SER A 25 -2.94 9.86 -2.57
N PHE A 26 -3.31 9.20 -1.47
CA PHE A 26 -3.18 9.73 -0.11
C PHE A 26 -1.77 9.58 0.48
N LEU A 27 -0.85 8.87 -0.19
CA LEU A 27 0.55 8.81 0.20
C LEU A 27 1.40 9.54 -0.83
N LYS A 28 2.41 10.26 -0.36
CA LYS A 28 3.49 10.75 -1.24
C LYS A 28 4.44 9.63 -1.70
N SER A 29 4.19 8.40 -1.26
CA SER A 29 5.11 7.28 -1.31
C SER A 29 4.57 6.19 -2.22
N VAL A 30 5.40 5.72 -3.15
CA VAL A 30 5.04 4.67 -4.10
C VAL A 30 5.44 3.31 -3.55
N LEU A 31 4.55 2.33 -3.72
CA LEU A 31 4.81 0.91 -3.49
C LEU A 31 5.05 0.21 -4.83
N LEU A 32 6.15 -0.52 -4.93
CA LEU A 32 6.49 -1.31 -6.10
C LEU A 32 6.38 -2.80 -5.75
N PHE A 33 5.51 -3.53 -6.44
CA PHE A 33 5.41 -4.97 -6.37
C PHE A 33 6.17 -5.58 -7.54
N ASN A 34 7.16 -6.40 -7.21
CA ASN A 34 8.14 -6.98 -8.11
C ASN A 34 8.95 -5.93 -8.90
N CYS A 35 10.15 -6.34 -9.28
CA CYS A 35 11.08 -5.51 -10.02
C CYS A 35 11.74 -6.33 -11.14
N CYS A 36 11.00 -6.63 -12.21
CA CYS A 36 11.61 -7.15 -13.44
C CYS A 36 12.65 -6.17 -14.02
N GLU A 37 13.46 -6.71 -14.91
CA GLU A 37 14.31 -5.96 -15.82
C GLU A 37 13.56 -4.80 -16.50
N SER A 38 14.27 -3.70 -16.74
CA SER A 38 13.70 -2.48 -17.33
C SER A 38 12.63 -1.75 -16.52
N CYS A 39 12.33 -2.18 -15.28
CA CYS A 39 11.41 -1.47 -14.37
C CYS A 39 11.70 0.02 -14.28
N GLN A 40 12.97 0.37 -14.08
CA GLN A 40 13.41 1.76 -13.98
C GLN A 40 13.05 2.59 -15.23
N TYR A 41 13.24 2.03 -16.42
CA TYR A 41 12.94 2.69 -17.69
C TYR A 41 11.43 2.91 -17.86
N LEU A 42 10.63 1.89 -17.53
CA LEU A 42 9.16 1.97 -17.58
C LEU A 42 8.60 3.05 -16.64
N ILE A 43 9.16 3.17 -15.44
CA ILE A 43 8.72 4.17 -14.46
C ILE A 43 9.02 5.58 -14.96
N ILE A 44 10.23 5.81 -15.49
CA ILE A 44 10.64 7.11 -16.05
C ILE A 44 9.75 7.49 -17.24
N ASN A 45 9.53 6.57 -18.17
CA ASN A 45 8.73 6.82 -19.37
C ASN A 45 7.27 7.16 -19.08
N ASN A 46 6.73 6.69 -17.95
CA ASN A 46 5.40 7.04 -17.50
C ASN A 46 5.34 8.32 -16.66
N ASN A 47 6.35 9.19 -16.74
CA ASN A 47 6.45 10.44 -16.00
C ASN A 47 6.38 10.28 -14.46
N HIS A 48 6.73 9.10 -13.94
CA HIS A 48 6.85 8.87 -12.51
C HIS A 48 8.31 8.98 -12.06
N LYS A 49 8.52 9.67 -10.93
CA LYS A 49 9.86 9.78 -10.34
C LYS A 49 10.19 8.50 -9.59
N ILE A 50 11.21 7.77 -10.04
CA ILE A 50 11.73 6.58 -9.34
C ILE A 50 12.07 6.92 -7.88
N ASN A 51 12.55 8.13 -7.59
CA ASN A 51 12.87 8.56 -6.22
C ASN A 51 11.66 8.62 -5.26
N ASN A 52 10.43 8.57 -5.75
CA ASN A 52 9.23 8.49 -4.90
C ASN A 52 8.94 7.07 -4.39
N ILE A 53 9.63 6.06 -4.92
CA ILE A 53 9.55 4.69 -4.43
C ILE A 53 10.09 4.66 -3.01
N SER A 54 9.30 4.11 -2.10
CA SER A 54 9.61 4.02 -0.67
C SER A 54 9.70 2.58 -0.20
N ILE A 55 8.85 1.74 -0.80
CA ILE A 55 8.67 0.36 -0.42
C ILE A 55 8.69 -0.47 -1.70
N ILE A 56 9.52 -1.50 -1.72
CA ILE A 56 9.55 -2.53 -2.75
C ILE A 56 9.12 -3.84 -2.08
N ILE A 57 8.23 -4.59 -2.71
CA ILE A 57 7.72 -5.87 -2.22
C ILE A 57 7.97 -6.91 -3.31
N LEU A 58 8.72 -7.95 -3.00
CA LEU A 58 9.02 -9.06 -3.91
C LEU A 58 8.20 -10.27 -3.50
N THR A 59 7.52 -10.87 -4.47
CA THR A 59 6.63 -12.02 -4.23
C THR A 59 7.39 -13.31 -4.02
N ASP A 60 8.52 -13.47 -4.71
CA ASP A 60 9.42 -14.62 -4.65
C ASP A 60 10.86 -14.20 -5.01
N MET A 61 11.79 -15.17 -5.04
CA MET A 61 13.14 -14.99 -5.56
C MET A 61 13.26 -15.40 -7.04
N HIS A 62 12.17 -15.45 -7.80
CA HIS A 62 12.27 -15.81 -9.20
C HIS A 62 12.90 -14.66 -10.00
N ILE A 63 13.78 -14.97 -10.96
CA ILE A 63 14.55 -13.96 -11.68
C ILE A 63 13.64 -12.96 -12.41
N SER A 64 12.48 -13.41 -12.89
CA SER A 64 11.48 -12.52 -13.51
C SER A 64 11.09 -11.39 -12.58
N ASN A 65 11.03 -11.61 -11.27
CA ASN A 65 10.51 -10.64 -10.31
C ASN A 65 11.60 -9.80 -9.64
N LEU A 66 12.88 -10.13 -9.80
CA LEU A 66 13.99 -9.44 -9.13
C LEU A 66 15.09 -8.91 -10.05
N SER A 67 15.11 -9.30 -11.34
CA SER A 67 16.21 -8.98 -12.26
C SER A 67 16.53 -7.50 -12.38
N GLY A 68 15.55 -6.61 -12.26
CA GLY A 68 15.73 -5.16 -12.33
C GLY A 68 16.10 -4.50 -11.00
N LEU A 69 16.08 -5.23 -9.89
CA LEU A 69 16.23 -4.65 -8.55
C LEU A 69 17.57 -3.95 -8.38
N VAL A 70 18.67 -4.60 -8.75
CA VAL A 70 20.03 -4.05 -8.61
C VAL A 70 20.21 -2.80 -9.45
N GLY A 71 19.71 -2.82 -10.70
CA GLY A 71 19.74 -1.65 -11.58
C GLY A 71 18.95 -0.47 -10.99
N LEU A 72 17.76 -0.73 -10.47
CA LEU A 72 16.92 0.29 -9.83
C LEU A 72 17.59 0.89 -8.59
N LEU A 73 18.24 0.08 -7.75
CA LEU A 73 18.97 0.57 -6.57
C LEU A 73 20.17 1.43 -6.96
N SER A 74 20.95 1.01 -7.96
CA SER A 74 22.07 1.79 -8.48
C SER A 74 21.61 3.12 -9.09
N SER A 75 20.53 3.12 -9.85
CA SER A 75 19.92 4.35 -10.41
C SER A 75 19.43 5.30 -9.31
N LEU A 76 18.79 4.78 -8.26
CA LEU A 76 18.39 5.60 -7.09
C LEU A 76 19.60 6.22 -6.40
N ASN A 77 20.72 5.50 -6.32
CA ASN A 77 21.95 5.99 -5.74
C ASN A 77 22.56 7.14 -6.57
N LEU A 78 22.63 6.97 -7.90
CA LEU A 78 23.12 7.99 -8.83
C LEU A 78 22.28 9.27 -8.80
N LEU A 79 20.98 9.14 -8.55
CA LEU A 79 20.07 10.28 -8.37
C LEU A 79 20.25 11.01 -7.03
N GLY A 80 21.22 10.64 -6.20
CA GLY A 80 21.48 11.29 -4.92
C GLY A 80 20.36 11.06 -3.92
N ARG A 81 19.73 9.88 -3.93
CA ARG A 81 18.69 9.54 -2.95
C ARG A 81 19.29 9.60 -1.54
N ILE A 82 18.57 10.27 -0.63
CA ILE A 82 18.88 10.32 0.81
C ILE A 82 17.83 9.53 1.62
N LYS A 83 16.59 9.42 1.10
CA LYS A 83 15.48 8.76 1.78
C LYS A 83 15.75 7.26 1.96
N SER A 84 15.35 6.70 3.09
CA SER A 84 15.40 5.26 3.30
C SER A 84 14.52 4.51 2.29
N LEU A 85 14.90 3.28 1.98
CA LEU A 85 14.13 2.37 1.13
C LEU A 85 13.87 1.09 1.92
N HIS A 86 12.62 0.64 1.95
CA HIS A 86 12.24 -0.62 2.58
C HIS A 86 11.99 -1.67 1.49
N ILE A 87 12.64 -2.82 1.58
CA ILE A 87 12.47 -3.93 0.65
C ILE A 87 11.95 -5.11 1.44
N TYR A 88 10.74 -5.55 1.10
CA TYR A 88 10.12 -6.74 1.66
C TYR A 88 10.31 -7.89 0.68
N GLY A 89 10.82 -9.01 1.14
CA GLY A 89 11.03 -10.18 0.30
C GLY A 89 11.27 -11.43 1.12
N PRO A 90 11.42 -12.59 0.46
CA PRO A 90 11.76 -13.84 1.13
C PRO A 90 13.16 -13.80 1.75
N LYS A 91 13.45 -14.77 2.62
CA LYS A 91 14.66 -14.84 3.47
C LYS A 91 16.00 -14.65 2.72
N ASP A 92 16.09 -15.07 1.47
CA ASP A 92 17.34 -15.07 0.70
C ASP A 92 17.66 -13.70 0.08
N LEU A 93 16.74 -12.72 0.19
CA LEU A 93 16.89 -11.38 -0.36
C LEU A 93 18.10 -10.63 0.19
N ALA A 94 18.39 -10.79 1.49
CA ALA A 94 19.53 -10.14 2.13
C ALA A 94 20.85 -10.60 1.52
N ASN A 95 21.05 -11.92 1.44
CA ASN A 95 22.23 -12.52 0.84
C ASN A 95 22.36 -12.15 -0.64
N TYR A 96 21.25 -12.14 -1.39
CA TYR A 96 21.24 -11.71 -2.79
C TYR A 96 21.77 -10.27 -2.92
N LEU A 97 21.27 -9.32 -2.12
CA LEU A 97 21.70 -7.93 -2.19
C LEU A 97 23.16 -7.74 -1.74
N GLU A 98 23.62 -8.47 -0.74
CA GLU A 98 25.02 -8.43 -0.29
C GLU A 98 26.00 -8.94 -1.35
N LEU A 99 25.69 -10.06 -2.00
CA LEU A 99 26.52 -10.59 -3.09
C LEU A 99 26.58 -9.61 -4.26
N ASN A 100 25.44 -9.01 -4.63
CA ASN A 100 25.42 -8.01 -5.69
C ASN A 100 26.30 -6.80 -5.33
N LYS A 101 26.20 -6.26 -4.11
CA LYS A 101 27.08 -5.17 -3.67
C LYS A 101 28.56 -5.57 -3.74
N LYS A 102 28.89 -6.78 -3.28
CA LYS A 102 30.27 -7.31 -3.26
C LYS A 102 30.88 -7.41 -4.66
N TYR A 103 30.16 -7.97 -5.62
CA TYR A 103 30.70 -8.21 -6.97
C TYR A 103 30.57 -7.01 -7.91
N SER A 104 29.57 -6.16 -7.72
CA SER A 104 29.42 -4.94 -8.52
C SER A 104 30.23 -3.76 -7.99
N HIS A 105 30.87 -3.91 -6.82
CA HIS A 105 31.55 -2.83 -6.11
C HIS A 105 30.65 -1.59 -5.92
N THR A 106 29.35 -1.81 -5.69
CA THR A 106 28.38 -0.74 -5.49
C THR A 106 28.09 -0.52 -4.01
N ASN A 107 28.27 0.73 -3.58
CA ASN A 107 27.88 1.18 -2.25
C ASN A 107 26.75 2.19 -2.37
N PHE A 108 25.62 1.91 -1.70
CA PHE A 108 24.46 2.81 -1.69
C PHE A 108 24.64 3.88 -0.61
N CYS A 109 24.44 5.14 -0.98
CA CYS A 109 24.53 6.31 -0.10
C CYS A 109 23.28 6.50 0.79
N TYR A 110 22.28 5.63 0.65
CA TYR A 110 21.03 5.66 1.42
C TYR A 110 20.80 4.34 2.14
N VAL A 111 20.00 4.41 3.21
CA VAL A 111 19.69 3.25 4.04
C VAL A 111 18.68 2.35 3.35
N ILE A 112 19.03 1.07 3.20
CA ILE A 112 18.14 0.01 2.73
C ILE A 112 17.79 -0.88 3.91
N TYR A 113 16.50 -0.94 4.24
CA TYR A 113 15.96 -1.86 5.23
C TYR A 113 15.39 -3.08 4.52
N ILE A 114 15.86 -4.27 4.91
CA ILE A 114 15.40 -5.53 4.36
C ILE A 114 14.48 -6.19 5.38
N HIS A 115 13.28 -6.52 4.95
CA HIS A 115 12.25 -7.15 5.77
C HIS A 115 11.90 -8.51 5.19
N ILE A 116 12.03 -9.55 6.01
CA ILE A 116 11.67 -10.91 5.60
C ILE A 116 10.15 -11.05 5.63
N LEU A 117 9.57 -11.52 4.54
CA LEU A 117 8.15 -11.77 4.44
C LEU A 117 7.74 -12.97 5.27
N THR A 118 6.72 -12.77 6.10
CA THR A 118 6.04 -13.81 6.85
C THR A 118 4.54 -13.76 6.52
N PRO A 119 3.84 -14.90 6.51
CA PRO A 119 2.39 -14.90 6.33
C PRO A 119 1.72 -14.11 7.47
N GLY A 120 0.71 -13.30 7.12
CA GLY A 120 0.02 -12.42 8.04
C GLY A 120 0.17 -10.93 7.69
N LEU A 121 0.07 -10.06 8.69
CA LEU A 121 0.19 -8.61 8.51
C LEU A 121 1.67 -8.22 8.29
N VAL A 122 1.98 -7.63 7.13
CA VAL A 122 3.34 -7.18 6.77
C VAL A 122 3.53 -5.69 7.00
N ILE A 123 2.54 -4.89 6.58
CA ILE A 123 2.59 -3.43 6.73
C ILE A 123 1.29 -2.98 7.39
N SER A 124 1.40 -2.32 8.54
CA SER A 124 0.29 -1.62 9.18
C SER A 124 0.53 -0.13 9.17
N ASN A 125 -0.17 0.57 8.28
CA ASN A 125 -0.20 2.02 8.26
C ASN A 125 -1.54 2.55 8.78
N HIS A 126 -1.61 3.86 9.00
CA HIS A 126 -2.85 4.50 9.45
C HIS A 126 -3.97 4.33 8.42
N ASN A 127 -3.67 4.44 7.13
CA ASN A 127 -4.67 4.46 6.07
C ASN A 127 -4.87 3.10 5.38
N TYR A 128 -3.90 2.20 5.43
CA TYR A 128 -3.98 0.90 4.76
C TYR A 128 -3.21 -0.17 5.52
N LYS A 129 -3.56 -1.43 5.26
CA LYS A 129 -2.86 -2.62 5.73
C LYS A 129 -2.49 -3.50 4.55
N ILE A 130 -1.31 -4.09 4.58
CA ILE A 130 -0.88 -5.11 3.61
C ILE A 130 -0.69 -6.41 4.35
N TYR A 131 -1.39 -7.44 3.89
CA TYR A 131 -1.26 -8.81 4.37
C TYR A 131 -0.53 -9.63 3.31
N SER A 132 0.41 -10.46 3.75
CA SER A 132 1.01 -11.50 2.93
C SER A 132 0.35 -12.83 3.23
N LEU A 133 0.03 -13.54 2.17
CA LEU A 133 -0.51 -14.88 2.19
C LEU A 133 0.58 -15.76 1.57
N GLY A 134 1.43 -16.32 2.44
CA GLY A 134 2.53 -17.18 2.01
C GLY A 134 2.02 -18.54 1.54
N TYR A 135 2.45 -18.95 0.36
CA TYR A 135 2.23 -20.29 -0.18
C TYR A 135 3.53 -20.84 -0.76
N ASN A 136 4.11 -21.83 -0.09
CA ASN A 136 5.41 -22.42 -0.43
C ASN A 136 6.53 -21.35 -0.53
N TYR A 137 7.01 -21.07 -1.75
CA TYR A 137 8.08 -20.12 -2.05
C TYR A 137 7.58 -18.78 -2.59
N GLU A 138 6.26 -18.63 -2.74
CA GLU A 138 5.62 -17.44 -3.30
C GLU A 138 4.68 -16.78 -2.28
N HIS A 139 4.57 -15.46 -2.37
CA HIS A 139 3.70 -14.65 -1.52
C HIS A 139 2.66 -13.93 -2.36
N ASN A 140 1.39 -14.17 -2.03
CA ASN A 140 0.28 -13.34 -2.48
C ASN A 140 0.09 -12.18 -1.50
N PHE A 141 -0.48 -11.07 -1.98
CA PHE A 141 -0.69 -9.89 -1.15
C PHE A 141 -2.13 -9.41 -1.20
N LEU A 142 -2.64 -9.05 -0.03
CA LEU A 142 -3.92 -8.39 0.12
C LEU A 142 -3.69 -7.00 0.70
N ILE A 143 -4.08 -5.98 -0.06
CA ILE A 143 -3.98 -4.59 0.35
C ILE A 143 -5.39 -4.10 0.67
N ILE A 144 -5.59 -3.67 1.91
CA ILE A 144 -6.88 -3.21 2.41
C ILE A 144 -6.72 -1.75 2.82
N GLU A 145 -7.41 -0.85 2.13
CA GLU A 145 -7.60 0.52 2.62
C GLU A 145 -8.52 0.47 3.84
N LYS A 146 -8.22 1.25 4.88
CA LYS A 146 -9.11 1.32 6.04
C LYS A 146 -10.37 2.09 5.69
N GLU A 147 -11.45 1.74 6.36
CA GLU A 147 -12.71 2.48 6.26
C GLU A 147 -12.52 3.95 6.58
N LYS A 148 -13.18 4.80 5.80
CA LYS A 148 -13.18 6.24 6.03
C LYS A 148 -14.40 6.58 6.85
N THR A 149 -14.16 7.25 7.97
CA THR A 149 -15.22 7.81 8.81
C THR A 149 -16.09 8.72 7.96
N GLY A 150 -17.41 8.56 8.04
CA GLY A 150 -18.36 9.41 7.34
C GLY A 150 -18.12 10.91 7.61
N ALA A 151 -18.53 11.74 6.66
CA ALA A 151 -18.51 13.18 6.83
C ALA A 151 -19.41 13.58 8.01
N PHE A 152 -18.98 14.60 8.77
CA PHE A 152 -19.80 15.15 9.86
C PHE A 152 -20.83 16.12 9.28
N LEU A 153 -22.10 15.92 9.62
CA LEU A 153 -23.23 16.72 9.19
C LEU A 153 -23.35 17.99 10.05
N ALA A 154 -22.51 18.98 9.77
CA ALA A 154 -22.48 20.24 10.52
C ALA A 154 -23.82 20.99 10.48
N SER A 155 -24.55 20.92 9.37
CA SER A 155 -25.89 21.51 9.23
C SER A 155 -26.90 20.90 10.22
N LYS A 156 -26.87 19.58 10.40
CA LYS A 156 -27.72 18.85 11.35
C LYS A 156 -27.33 19.14 12.81
N ALA A 157 -26.05 19.37 13.07
CA ALA A 157 -25.59 19.79 14.39
C ALA A 157 -26.08 21.21 14.73
N LEU A 158 -25.99 22.14 13.77
CA LEU A 158 -26.49 23.51 13.91
C LEU A 158 -28.01 23.56 14.12
N SER A 159 -28.79 22.74 13.39
CA SER A 159 -30.24 22.66 13.58
C SER A 159 -30.65 22.15 14.96
N ASN A 160 -29.76 21.39 15.62
CA ASN A 160 -29.97 20.87 16.97
C ASN A 160 -29.37 21.78 18.05
N GLY A 161 -29.05 23.03 17.72
CA GLY A 161 -28.55 24.04 18.67
C GLY A 161 -27.11 23.83 19.12
N LEU A 162 -26.34 22.95 18.46
CA LEU A 162 -24.94 22.73 18.81
C LEU A 162 -24.07 23.83 18.20
N VAL A 163 -23.26 24.47 19.05
CA VAL A 163 -22.28 25.46 18.62
C VAL A 163 -21.03 24.73 18.07
N PRO A 164 -20.45 25.18 16.96
CA PRO A 164 -19.21 24.62 16.43
C PRO A 164 -18.07 24.81 17.44
N ASN A 165 -17.71 23.72 18.12
CA ASN A 165 -16.66 23.67 19.12
C ASN A 165 -15.99 22.27 19.08
N SER A 166 -15.03 22.02 19.99
CA SER A 166 -14.40 20.72 20.21
C SER A 166 -15.38 19.55 20.32
N LEU A 167 -16.65 19.81 20.70
CA LEU A 167 -17.76 18.87 20.68
C LEU A 167 -17.98 18.21 19.31
N TYR A 168 -17.80 18.92 18.20
CA TYR A 168 -18.00 18.35 16.86
C TYR A 168 -17.00 17.23 16.58
N SER A 169 -15.74 17.42 16.98
CA SER A 169 -14.70 16.39 16.82
C SER A 169 -15.00 15.14 17.66
N ARG A 170 -15.62 15.32 18.83
CA ARG A 170 -15.99 14.25 19.74
C ARG A 170 -17.23 13.50 19.24
N LEU A 171 -18.25 14.23 18.78
CA LEU A 171 -19.44 13.66 18.13
C LEU A 171 -19.07 12.90 16.86
N LYS A 172 -18.15 13.43 16.03
CA LYS A 172 -17.64 12.72 14.85
C LYS A 172 -16.96 11.38 15.21
N LYS A 173 -16.39 11.26 16.41
CA LYS A 173 -15.81 9.99 16.91
C LYS A 173 -16.85 9.02 17.45
N GLY A 174 -18.15 9.34 17.37
CA GLY A 174 -19.23 8.48 17.84
C GLY A 174 -19.51 8.58 19.35
N LEU A 175 -18.92 9.56 20.04
CA LEU A 175 -19.17 9.73 21.47
C LEU A 175 -20.62 10.16 21.74
N ILE A 176 -21.13 9.75 22.90
CA ILE A 176 -22.48 10.08 23.37
C ILE A 176 -22.35 11.18 24.42
N PHE A 177 -23.19 12.21 24.33
CA PHE A 177 -23.24 13.32 25.27
C PHE A 177 -24.61 13.45 25.89
N LEU A 178 -24.64 13.71 27.20
CA LEU A 178 -25.86 14.06 27.92
C LEU A 178 -25.96 15.59 28.03
N LEU A 179 -27.05 16.16 27.54
CA LEU A 179 -27.32 17.59 27.68
C LEU A 179 -27.89 17.92 29.07
N PRO A 180 -27.84 19.20 29.49
CA PRO A 180 -28.50 19.67 30.71
C PRO A 180 -29.99 19.30 30.78
N ASP A 181 -30.66 19.25 29.62
CA ASP A 181 -32.08 18.90 29.51
C ASP A 181 -32.35 17.38 29.63
N GLY A 182 -31.31 16.58 29.87
CA GLY A 182 -31.39 15.11 29.99
C GLY A 182 -31.40 14.35 28.65
N CYS A 183 -31.44 15.06 27.52
CA CYS A 183 -31.38 14.42 26.19
C CYS A 183 -29.99 13.82 25.90
N LEU A 184 -29.98 12.64 25.28
CA LEU A 184 -28.77 11.96 24.83
C LEU A 184 -28.50 12.25 23.35
N LEU A 185 -27.35 12.84 23.05
CA LEU A 185 -26.85 13.03 21.69
C LEU A 185 -25.85 11.95 21.33
N SER A 186 -26.23 11.10 20.39
CA SER A 186 -25.31 10.13 19.79
C SER A 186 -24.55 10.76 18.62
N GLY A 187 -23.22 10.69 18.65
CA GLY A 187 -22.39 11.13 17.53
C GLY A 187 -22.73 10.48 16.19
N ASN A 188 -23.14 9.20 16.22
CA ASN A 188 -23.53 8.43 15.03
C ASN A 188 -24.71 9.05 14.27
N SER A 189 -25.58 9.80 14.95
CA SER A 189 -26.70 10.49 14.30
C SER A 189 -26.28 11.72 13.48
N PHE A 190 -25.07 12.22 13.71
CA PHE A 190 -24.48 13.40 13.03
C PHE A 190 -23.38 13.03 12.03
N THR A 191 -23.10 11.75 11.82
CA THR A 191 -22.14 11.27 10.84
C THR A 191 -22.86 10.57 9.71
N CYS A 192 -22.43 10.82 8.47
CA CYS A 192 -22.83 9.96 7.35
C CYS A 192 -22.34 8.53 7.56
N TYR A 193 -22.85 7.60 6.76
CA TYR A 193 -22.34 6.23 6.73
C TYR A 193 -20.83 6.22 6.45
N ASN A 194 -20.13 5.27 7.08
CA ASN A 194 -18.72 5.05 6.80
C ASN A 194 -18.58 4.50 5.37
N LEU A 195 -17.56 4.99 4.66
CA LEU A 195 -17.21 4.46 3.36
C LEU A 195 -16.28 3.27 3.59
N HIS A 196 -16.68 2.10 3.10
CA HIS A 196 -15.81 0.93 3.10
C HIS A 196 -14.53 1.24 2.33
N GLY A 197 -13.41 0.72 2.83
CA GLY A 197 -12.14 0.87 2.14
C GLY A 197 -12.04 -0.10 0.96
N SER A 198 -11.30 0.30 -0.06
CA SER A 198 -11.00 -0.54 -1.22
C SER A 198 -10.09 -1.71 -0.84
N GLN A 199 -10.39 -2.89 -1.35
CA GLN A 199 -9.55 -4.09 -1.24
C GLN A 199 -8.94 -4.43 -2.60
N VAL A 200 -7.62 -4.57 -2.64
CA VAL A 200 -6.85 -4.94 -3.83
C VAL A 200 -6.05 -6.20 -3.53
N SER A 201 -6.22 -7.23 -4.36
CA SER A 201 -5.48 -8.49 -4.25
C SER A 201 -4.47 -8.62 -5.36
N PHE A 202 -3.24 -8.97 -4.99
CA PHE A 202 -2.17 -9.35 -5.89
C PHE A 202 -1.89 -10.84 -5.74
N VAL A 203 -2.04 -11.59 -6.82
CA VAL A 203 -1.86 -13.04 -6.85
C VAL A 203 -0.78 -13.38 -7.87
N SER A 204 0.26 -14.11 -7.45
CA SER A 204 1.32 -14.56 -8.37
C SER A 204 0.85 -15.72 -9.26
N ASP A 205 0.03 -16.61 -8.70
CA ASP A 205 -0.42 -17.84 -9.34
C ASP A 205 -1.76 -17.66 -10.08
N ARG A 206 -1.78 -17.98 -11.37
CA ARG A 206 -2.99 -17.92 -12.22
C ARG A 206 -3.86 -19.16 -12.12
N TYR A 207 -3.37 -20.23 -11.49
CA TYR A 207 -4.12 -21.48 -11.39
C TYR A 207 -5.20 -21.45 -10.31
N TYR A 208 -6.27 -22.18 -10.57
CA TYR A 208 -7.39 -22.31 -9.65
C TYR A 208 -6.94 -23.00 -8.36
N ARG A 209 -6.96 -22.26 -7.25
CA ARG A 209 -6.79 -22.79 -5.89
C ARG A 209 -7.82 -22.17 -4.97
N ARG A 210 -8.45 -23.02 -4.13
CA ARG A 210 -9.50 -22.60 -3.19
C ARG A 210 -9.08 -21.45 -2.29
N LYS A 211 -7.87 -21.52 -1.72
CA LYS A 211 -7.33 -20.44 -0.86
C LYS A 211 -7.23 -19.10 -1.60
N ASN A 212 -6.85 -19.10 -2.89
CA ASN A 212 -6.80 -17.88 -3.67
C ASN A 212 -8.22 -17.29 -3.80
N LEU A 213 -9.23 -18.10 -4.12
CA LEU A 213 -10.63 -17.64 -4.24
C LEU A 213 -11.18 -17.05 -2.95
N GLU A 214 -10.91 -17.69 -1.81
CA GLU A 214 -11.30 -17.18 -0.49
C GLU A 214 -10.64 -15.83 -0.19
N THR A 215 -9.41 -15.60 -0.68
CA THR A 215 -8.72 -14.31 -0.50
C THR A 215 -9.17 -13.24 -1.50
N LEU A 216 -9.69 -13.66 -2.66
CA LEU A 216 -10.20 -12.80 -3.72
C LEU A 216 -11.64 -12.33 -3.43
N SER A 217 -12.37 -13.00 -2.54
CA SER A 217 -13.73 -12.58 -2.20
C SER A 217 -13.71 -11.18 -1.57
N GLY A 218 -14.41 -10.23 -2.20
CA GLY A 218 -14.49 -8.83 -1.76
C GLY A 218 -13.43 -7.89 -2.33
N SER A 219 -12.49 -8.36 -3.15
CA SER A 219 -11.54 -7.48 -3.82
C SER A 219 -12.20 -6.69 -4.95
N GLU A 220 -12.06 -5.37 -4.93
CA GLU A 220 -12.48 -4.50 -6.04
C GLU A 220 -11.60 -4.72 -7.28
N ALA A 221 -10.34 -5.10 -7.06
CA ALA A 221 -9.39 -5.35 -8.13
C ALA A 221 -8.48 -6.53 -7.81
N ILE A 222 -8.30 -7.36 -8.83
CA ILE A 222 -7.45 -8.54 -8.81
C ILE A 222 -6.37 -8.34 -9.85
N PHE A 223 -5.12 -8.47 -9.43
CA PHE A 223 -4.01 -8.52 -10.35
C PHE A 223 -3.32 -9.87 -10.30
N PHE A 224 -3.03 -10.36 -11.50
CA PHE A 224 -2.23 -11.53 -11.83
C PHE A 224 -0.99 -11.11 -12.63
#